data_AF-A0A7J3ZCV2-F1
#
_entry.id   AF-A0A7J3ZCV2-F1
#
_cell.length_a   1.000
_cell.length_b   1.000
_cell.length_c   1.000
_cell.angle_alpha   90.00
_cell.angle_beta   90.00
_cell.angle_gamma   90.00
#
_symmetry.space_group_name_H-M   'P 1'
#
loop_
_entity.id
_entity.type
_entity.pdbx_description
1 polymer ?
#
loop_
_entity_poly.entity_id
_entity_poly.type
_entity_poly.pdbx_seq_one_letter_code
_entity_poly.pdbx_strand_id
1 'polypeptide(L)'
;ASKATNAPVDEERGRHPTINLGGYAESLSKKDNTVPGEFVFSIDRRVIPEEDIDHVINELREILKKASEDVGAKHELKILSAVPPSLTPQDSLLVKVSNTCLEKILMVRPRISISTGRNDSVYYRLKGSEVITFGPGVEGIAHMPDEYNSIREISRSIDVYLCIASYLDKAG
;
A
#
# COMPACT_ATOMS: atom_id res chain seq x y z
N ALA A 1 -11.93 8.32 -17.79
CA ALA A 1 -10.97 8.99 -16.91
C ALA A 1 -10.23 7.93 -16.11
N SER A 2 -8.92 8.05 -15.90
CA SER A 2 -8.19 7.13 -15.01
C SER A 2 -8.68 7.34 -13.57
N LYS A 3 -8.93 6.25 -12.83
CA LYS A 3 -9.31 6.29 -11.41
C LYS A 3 -8.19 7.01 -10.63
N ALA A 4 -8.52 7.93 -9.73
CA ALA A 4 -7.55 8.70 -8.96
C ALA A 4 -8.05 8.95 -7.54
N THR A 5 -7.17 8.90 -6.56
CA THR A 5 -7.49 9.18 -5.17
C THR A 5 -7.49 10.68 -4.86
N ASN A 6 -8.37 11.06 -3.94
CA ASN A 6 -8.38 12.37 -3.30
C ASN A 6 -7.54 12.39 -2.02
N ALA A 7 -7.08 11.22 -1.55
CA ALA A 7 -6.17 11.15 -0.42
C ALA A 7 -4.82 11.83 -0.77
N PRO A 8 -4.15 12.49 0.19
CA PRO A 8 -2.84 13.06 -0.03
C PRO A 8 -1.83 11.97 -0.35
N VAL A 9 -0.94 12.20 -1.31
CA VAL A 9 0.14 11.30 -1.69
C VAL A 9 1.46 12.08 -1.77
N ASP A 10 2.58 11.38 -1.64
CA ASP A 10 3.90 12.01 -1.78
C ASP A 10 4.28 12.26 -3.25
N GLU A 11 3.84 11.39 -4.16
CA GLU A 11 4.09 11.49 -5.60
C GLU A 11 2.80 11.39 -6.41
N GLU A 12 2.67 12.18 -7.48
CA GLU A 12 1.45 12.22 -8.32
C GLU A 12 1.07 10.84 -8.87
N ARG A 13 2.06 10.01 -9.22
CA ARG A 13 1.80 8.65 -9.70
C ARG A 13 1.10 7.78 -8.65
N GLY A 14 1.34 8.02 -7.36
CA GLY A 14 0.72 7.33 -6.25
C GLY A 14 -0.79 7.58 -6.13
N ARG A 15 -1.34 8.55 -6.88
CA ARG A 15 -2.80 8.80 -6.89
C ARG A 15 -3.58 7.76 -7.65
N HIS A 16 -2.93 6.98 -8.50
CA HIS A 16 -3.61 6.06 -9.41
C HIS A 16 -3.35 4.60 -9.03
N PRO A 17 -4.31 3.70 -9.27
CA PRO A 17 -4.05 2.28 -9.14
C PRO A 17 -2.95 1.87 -10.13
N THR A 18 -2.11 0.94 -9.71
CA THR A 18 -1.02 0.41 -10.54
C THR A 18 -1.22 -1.08 -10.76
N ILE A 19 -0.72 -1.58 -11.87
CA ILE A 19 -0.63 -3.00 -12.15
C ILE A 19 0.75 -3.29 -12.73
N ASN A 20 1.37 -4.36 -12.25
CA ASN A 20 2.65 -4.83 -12.73
C ASN A 20 2.54 -6.32 -13.10
N LEU A 21 3.08 -6.67 -14.27
CA LEU A 21 3.33 -8.07 -14.63
C LEU A 21 4.61 -8.52 -13.92
N GLY A 22 4.54 -9.60 -13.15
CA GLY A 22 5.74 -10.11 -12.48
C GLY A 22 5.46 -10.83 -11.17
N GLY A 23 6.51 -11.45 -10.64
CA GLY A 23 6.48 -12.38 -9.50
C GLY A 23 6.64 -13.84 -9.92
N TYR A 24 6.07 -14.21 -11.07
CA TYR A 24 6.15 -15.54 -11.67
C TYR A 24 5.70 -15.47 -13.13
N ALA A 25 6.43 -16.14 -14.04
CA ALA A 25 6.05 -16.33 -15.43
C ALA A 25 6.74 -17.60 -15.97
N GLU A 26 5.96 -18.62 -16.33
CA GLU A 26 6.49 -19.92 -16.74
C GLU A 26 5.68 -20.53 -17.89
N SER A 27 6.42 -20.99 -18.91
CA SER A 27 5.91 -21.89 -19.95
C SER A 27 6.04 -23.33 -19.48
N LEU A 28 4.94 -24.05 -19.34
CA LEU A 28 4.97 -25.42 -18.82
C LEU A 28 5.54 -26.43 -19.83
N SER A 29 5.73 -26.05 -21.10
CA SER A 29 6.43 -26.90 -22.09
C SER A 29 7.92 -27.01 -21.81
N LYS A 30 8.50 -26.04 -21.09
CA LYS A 30 9.94 -25.91 -20.80
C LYS A 30 10.84 -26.02 -22.04
N LYS A 31 10.32 -25.62 -23.21
CA LYS A 31 11.03 -25.62 -24.50
C LYS A 31 10.90 -24.24 -25.16
N ASP A 32 11.98 -23.79 -25.77
CA ASP A 32 12.07 -22.54 -26.53
C ASP A 32 11.50 -22.64 -27.95
N ASN A 33 11.53 -23.84 -28.53
CA ASN A 33 11.09 -24.11 -29.90
C ASN A 33 9.67 -24.69 -30.03
N THR A 34 8.85 -24.62 -28.98
CA THR A 34 7.51 -25.22 -28.94
C THR A 34 6.50 -24.22 -28.41
N VAL A 35 5.40 -24.01 -29.15
CA VAL A 35 4.25 -23.25 -28.64
C VAL A 35 3.69 -23.97 -27.42
N PRO A 36 3.66 -23.34 -26.23
CA PRO A 36 3.19 -24.01 -25.03
C PRO A 36 1.68 -24.25 -25.05
N GLY A 37 1.27 -25.41 -24.53
CA GLY A 37 -0.15 -25.67 -24.26
C GLY A 37 -0.67 -24.94 -23.03
N GLU A 38 0.22 -24.52 -22.13
CA GLU A 38 -0.12 -23.80 -20.90
C GLU A 38 1.00 -22.81 -20.54
N PHE A 39 0.58 -21.63 -20.09
CA PHE A 39 1.46 -20.58 -19.62
C PHE A 39 0.86 -19.96 -18.36
N VAL A 40 1.67 -19.80 -17.33
CA VAL A 40 1.24 -19.27 -16.03
C VAL A 40 2.02 -18.02 -15.73
N PHE A 41 1.34 -16.97 -15.27
CA PHE A 41 1.99 -15.73 -14.85
C PHE A 41 1.24 -15.08 -13.69
N SER A 42 1.92 -14.20 -12.95
CA SER A 42 1.33 -13.42 -11.88
C SER A 42 1.30 -11.92 -12.19
N ILE A 43 0.34 -11.24 -11.56
CA ILE A 43 0.24 -9.78 -11.53
C ILE A 43 0.19 -9.29 -10.08
N ASP A 44 0.76 -8.12 -9.84
CA ASP A 44 0.57 -7.34 -8.61
C ASP A 44 -0.21 -6.08 -8.98
N ARG A 45 -1.38 -5.87 -8.36
CA ARG A 45 -2.21 -4.68 -8.57
C ARG A 45 -2.41 -3.94 -7.25
N ARG A 46 -2.07 -2.65 -7.24
CA ARG A 46 -2.32 -1.75 -6.11
C ARG A 46 -3.65 -1.03 -6.32
N VAL A 47 -4.48 -1.05 -5.28
CA VAL A 47 -5.79 -0.38 -5.22
C VAL A 47 -5.66 0.97 -4.52
N ILE A 48 -6.56 1.90 -4.82
CA ILE A 48 -6.70 3.18 -4.12
C ILE A 48 -7.85 3.16 -3.11
N PRO A 49 -7.93 4.07 -2.13
CA PRO A 49 -9.02 4.14 -1.15
C PRO A 49 -10.43 4.15 -1.72
N GLU A 50 -10.62 4.70 -2.91
CA GLU A 50 -11.91 4.79 -3.60
C GLU A 50 -12.30 3.52 -4.36
N GLU A 51 -11.42 2.51 -4.43
CA GLU A 51 -11.72 1.24 -5.06
C GLU A 51 -12.23 0.19 -4.07
N ASP A 52 -13.30 -0.48 -4.48
CA ASP A 52 -13.75 -1.71 -3.85
C ASP A 52 -12.98 -2.92 -4.43
N ILE A 53 -12.48 -3.78 -3.55
CA ILE A 53 -11.61 -4.89 -3.96
C ILE A 53 -12.36 -5.98 -4.75
N ASP A 54 -13.63 -6.24 -4.42
CA ASP A 54 -14.43 -7.24 -5.10
C ASP A 54 -14.79 -6.76 -6.51
N HIS A 55 -15.09 -5.47 -6.68
CA HIS A 55 -15.26 -4.84 -7.99
C HIS A 55 -13.99 -4.95 -8.84
N VAL A 56 -12.81 -4.69 -8.26
CA VAL A 56 -11.53 -4.82 -8.97
C VAL A 56 -11.25 -6.26 -9.40
N ILE A 57 -11.53 -7.24 -8.53
CA ILE A 57 -11.35 -8.65 -8.88
C ILE A 57 -12.32 -9.06 -10.00
N ASN A 58 -13.56 -8.58 -9.97
CA ASN A 58 -14.52 -8.85 -11.03
C ASN A 58 -14.12 -8.18 -12.36
N GLU A 59 -13.59 -6.95 -12.32
CA GLU A 59 -13.01 -6.27 -13.49
C GLU A 59 -11.90 -7.13 -14.13
N LEU A 60 -10.99 -7.68 -13.31
CA LEU A 60 -9.93 -8.58 -13.79
C LEU A 60 -10.49 -9.88 -14.39
N ARG A 61 -11.52 -10.48 -13.78
CA ARG A 61 -12.17 -11.70 -14.30
C ARG A 61 -12.76 -11.44 -15.70
N GLU A 62 -13.49 -10.35 -15.88
CA GLU A 62 -14.11 -10.04 -17.16
C GLU A 62 -13.07 -9.73 -18.26
N ILE A 63 -11.99 -9.01 -17.92
CA ILE A 63 -10.89 -8.74 -18.86
C ILE A 63 -10.22 -10.04 -19.32
N LEU A 64 -9.88 -10.93 -18.38
CA LEU A 64 -9.22 -12.20 -18.70
C LEU A 64 -10.15 -13.14 -19.47
N LYS A 65 -11.43 -13.18 -19.11
CA LYS A 65 -12.45 -13.93 -19.83
C LYS A 65 -12.52 -13.48 -21.29
N LYS A 66 -12.71 -12.19 -21.53
CA LYS A 66 -12.75 -11.64 -22.89
C LYS A 66 -11.47 -11.95 -23.68
N ALA A 67 -10.30 -11.71 -23.08
CA ALA A 67 -9.03 -11.98 -23.73
C ALA A 67 -8.86 -13.48 -24.08
N SER A 68 -9.35 -14.39 -23.24
CA SER A 68 -9.29 -15.83 -23.51
C SER A 68 -10.27 -16.27 -24.60
N GLU A 69 -11.48 -15.69 -24.64
CA GLU A 69 -12.48 -15.95 -25.68
C GLU A 69 -12.00 -15.48 -27.05
N ASP A 70 -11.36 -14.31 -27.12
CA ASP A 70 -10.81 -13.72 -28.35
C ASP A 70 -9.76 -14.62 -29.04
N VAL A 71 -9.03 -15.43 -28.26
CA VAL A 71 -7.99 -16.35 -28.77
C VAL A 71 -8.39 -17.84 -28.71
N GLY A 72 -9.60 -18.15 -28.23
CA GLY A 72 -10.07 -19.52 -28.06
C GLY A 72 -9.31 -20.33 -27.00
N ALA A 73 -8.72 -19.66 -26.00
CA ALA A 73 -7.98 -20.32 -24.91
C ALA A 73 -8.87 -20.52 -23.67
N LYS A 74 -8.46 -21.46 -22.81
CA LYS A 74 -8.98 -21.57 -21.45
C LYS A 74 -8.10 -20.72 -20.53
N HIS A 75 -8.70 -20.14 -19.49
CA HIS A 75 -7.96 -19.41 -18.46
C HIS A 75 -8.47 -19.79 -17.07
N GLU A 76 -7.61 -19.62 -16.07
CA GLU A 76 -7.95 -19.68 -14.65
C GLU A 76 -7.34 -18.46 -13.96
N LEU A 77 -8.10 -17.81 -13.07
CA LEU A 77 -7.62 -16.73 -12.20
C LEU A 77 -7.61 -17.20 -10.75
N LYS A 78 -6.41 -17.28 -10.16
CA LYS A 78 -6.22 -17.56 -8.74
C LYS A 78 -5.81 -16.29 -7.99
N ILE A 79 -6.60 -15.90 -7.00
CA ILE A 79 -6.28 -14.77 -6.12
C ILE A 79 -5.37 -15.26 -5.01
N LEU A 80 -4.10 -14.85 -5.03
CA LEU A 80 -3.11 -15.23 -4.01
C LEU A 80 -3.22 -14.35 -2.75
N SER A 81 -3.48 -13.06 -2.92
CA SER A 81 -3.71 -12.11 -1.83
C SER A 81 -4.65 -11.01 -2.31
N ALA A 82 -5.64 -10.68 -1.51
CA ALA A 82 -6.54 -9.55 -1.72
C ALA A 82 -6.69 -8.82 -0.39
N VAL A 83 -6.19 -7.59 -0.33
CA VAL A 83 -6.21 -6.77 0.88
C VAL A 83 -6.79 -5.39 0.53
N PRO A 84 -7.86 -4.96 1.22
CA PRO A 84 -8.52 -3.70 0.90
C PRO A 84 -7.62 -2.49 1.20
N PRO A 85 -7.92 -1.33 0.61
CA PRO A 85 -7.22 -0.11 0.97
C PRO A 85 -7.50 0.28 2.43
N SER A 86 -6.61 1.07 3.00
CA SER A 86 -6.65 1.52 4.39
C SER A 86 -6.44 3.02 4.43
N LEU A 87 -7.39 3.75 5.01
CA LEU A 87 -7.31 5.20 5.17
C LEU A 87 -7.80 5.59 6.57
N THR A 88 -6.99 6.40 7.26
CA THR A 88 -7.38 7.10 8.49
C THR A 88 -7.83 8.51 8.13
N PRO A 89 -8.98 8.99 8.64
CA PRO A 89 -9.44 10.35 8.37
C PRO A 89 -8.39 11.39 8.79
N GLN A 90 -8.13 12.38 7.94
CA GLN A 90 -7.12 13.41 8.20
C GLN A 90 -7.48 14.30 9.39
N ASP A 91 -8.77 14.41 9.71
CA ASP A 91 -9.30 15.17 10.82
C ASP A 91 -9.51 14.35 12.10
N SER A 92 -9.08 13.07 12.10
CA SER A 92 -9.09 12.22 13.28
C SER A 92 -8.30 12.81 14.44
N LEU A 93 -8.66 12.43 15.67
CA LEU A 93 -7.94 12.85 16.86
C LEU A 93 -6.48 12.38 16.80
N LEU A 94 -6.24 11.14 16.37
CA LEU A 94 -4.91 10.57 16.25
C LEU A 94 -4.02 11.40 15.31
N VAL A 95 -4.52 11.78 14.13
CA VAL A 95 -3.75 12.60 13.17
C VAL A 95 -3.47 13.99 13.72
N LYS A 96 -4.47 14.66 14.32
CA LYS A 96 -4.30 16.01 14.90
C LYS A 96 -3.27 16.04 16.03
N VAL A 97 -3.34 15.09 16.96
CA VAL A 97 -2.40 14.95 18.08
C VAL A 97 -0.99 14.67 17.55
N SER A 98 -0.87 13.76 16.59
CA SER A 98 0.42 13.40 16.00
C SER A 98 1.07 14.58 15.31
N ASN A 99 0.32 15.37 14.53
CA ASN A 99 0.84 16.60 13.91
C ASN A 99 1.36 17.59 14.96
N THR A 100 0.61 17.79 16.03
CA THR A 100 1.00 18.68 17.13
C THR A 100 2.32 18.23 17.78
N CYS A 101 2.45 16.94 18.08
CA CYS A 101 3.66 16.38 18.69
C CYS A 101 4.88 16.42 17.75
N LEU A 102 4.67 16.11 16.47
CA LEU A 102 5.71 16.20 15.44
C LEU A 102 6.21 17.63 15.27
N GLU A 103 5.33 18.61 15.17
CA GLU A 103 5.72 20.03 15.09
C GLU A 103 6.52 20.48 16.32
N LYS A 104 6.07 20.08 17.52
CA LYS A 104 6.72 20.48 18.78
C LYS A 104 8.11 19.88 18.98
N ILE A 105 8.32 18.61 18.61
CA ILE A 105 9.55 17.87 18.92
C ILE A 105 10.50 17.87 17.72
N LEU A 106 9.95 17.71 16.52
CA LEU A 106 10.75 17.67 15.31
C LEU A 106 11.06 19.07 14.78
N MET A 107 10.31 20.10 15.21
CA MET A 107 10.39 21.49 14.72
C MET A 107 10.15 21.59 13.22
N VAL A 108 9.30 20.70 12.67
CA VAL A 108 8.92 20.66 11.26
C VAL A 108 7.42 20.48 11.15
N ARG A 109 6.83 21.05 10.10
CA ARG A 109 5.43 20.80 9.76
C ARG A 109 5.34 19.46 9.01
N PRO A 110 4.74 18.41 9.59
CA PRO A 110 4.65 17.11 8.95
C PRO A 110 3.75 17.17 7.70
N ARG A 111 4.12 16.36 6.71
CA ARG A 111 3.26 16.08 5.56
C ARG A 111 2.43 14.85 5.87
N ILE A 112 1.14 14.92 5.54
CA ILE A 112 0.24 13.77 5.61
C ILE A 112 0.18 13.18 4.21
N SER A 113 0.44 11.89 4.08
CA SER A 113 0.32 11.14 2.83
C SER A 113 -0.16 9.71 3.12
N ILE A 114 -0.77 9.07 2.12
CA ILE A 114 -0.95 7.63 2.13
C ILE A 114 0.34 6.95 1.65
N SER A 115 0.64 5.78 2.21
CA SER A 115 1.69 4.93 1.68
C SER A 115 1.19 4.24 0.40
N THR A 116 2.02 4.23 -0.65
CA THR A 116 1.79 3.39 -1.85
C THR A 116 2.15 1.92 -1.60
N GLY A 117 2.87 1.64 -0.51
CA GLY A 117 3.18 0.32 -0.02
C GLY A 117 2.09 -0.23 0.91
N ARG A 118 2.17 -1.53 1.16
CA ARG A 118 1.31 -2.20 2.15
C ARG A 118 2.04 -2.30 3.48
N ASN A 119 1.33 -2.00 4.57
CA ASN A 119 1.77 -2.27 5.93
C ASN A 119 0.60 -2.83 6.77
N ASP A 120 0.86 -3.15 8.03
CA ASP A 120 -0.10 -3.81 8.91
C ASP A 120 -1.29 -2.94 9.32
N SER A 121 -1.26 -1.63 9.03
CA SER A 121 -2.36 -0.71 9.37
C SER A 121 -3.71 -1.21 8.86
N VAL A 122 -3.74 -1.87 7.70
CA VAL A 122 -4.97 -2.41 7.11
C VAL A 122 -5.70 -3.32 8.10
N TYR A 123 -4.98 -4.19 8.79
CA TYR A 123 -5.59 -5.16 9.71
C TYR A 123 -6.19 -4.50 10.95
N TYR A 124 -5.54 -3.47 11.48
CA TYR A 124 -6.06 -2.69 12.60
C TYR A 124 -7.25 -1.83 12.17
N ARG A 125 -7.20 -1.21 10.99
CA ARG A 125 -8.33 -0.44 10.42
C ARG A 125 -9.55 -1.33 10.21
N LEU A 126 -9.38 -2.57 9.73
CA LEU A 126 -10.46 -3.54 9.59
C LEU A 126 -11.11 -3.92 10.93
N LYS A 127 -10.46 -3.67 12.07
CA LYS A 127 -11.02 -3.83 13.42
C LYS A 127 -11.58 -2.53 14.01
N GLY A 128 -11.57 -1.44 13.24
CA GLY A 128 -12.11 -0.15 13.64
C GLY A 128 -11.12 0.78 14.35
N SER A 129 -9.86 0.37 14.54
CA SER A 129 -8.83 1.23 15.13
C SER A 129 -8.41 2.32 14.15
N GLU A 130 -8.09 3.53 14.62
CA GLU A 130 -7.35 4.52 13.83
C GLU A 130 -5.86 4.17 13.82
N VAL A 131 -5.19 4.37 12.69
CA VAL A 131 -3.76 4.02 12.53
C VAL A 131 -3.05 5.09 11.73
N ILE A 132 -1.87 5.47 12.18
CA ILE A 132 -0.92 6.25 11.39
C ILE A 132 0.41 5.49 11.33
N THR A 133 1.20 5.77 10.31
CA THR A 133 2.57 5.28 10.18
C THR A 133 3.54 6.44 10.30
N PHE A 134 4.38 6.37 11.32
CA PHE A 134 5.46 7.32 11.57
C PHE A 134 6.58 6.57 12.28
N GLY A 135 7.83 6.88 11.95
CA GLY A 135 8.99 6.25 12.56
C GLY A 135 10.29 6.87 12.04
N PRO A 136 11.44 6.48 12.62
CA PRO A 136 12.75 6.85 12.10
C PRO A 136 13.02 6.10 10.78
N GLY A 137 13.82 6.70 9.90
CA GLY A 137 14.14 6.08 8.61
C GLY A 137 14.90 7.04 7.72
N VAL A 138 15.77 6.50 6.88
CA VAL A 138 16.30 7.22 5.72
C VAL A 138 15.49 6.82 4.50
N GLU A 139 14.93 7.81 3.83
CA GLU A 139 14.10 7.59 2.64
C GLU A 139 14.91 6.90 1.52
N GLY A 140 14.29 5.93 0.84
CA GLY A 140 14.87 5.28 -0.33
C GLY A 140 15.92 4.20 -0.11
N ILE A 141 16.27 3.85 1.14
CA ILE A 141 17.24 2.77 1.44
C ILE A 141 16.61 1.51 2.05
N ALA A 142 15.29 1.49 2.26
CA ALA A 142 14.60 0.30 2.76
C ALA A 142 14.77 -0.88 1.80
N HIS A 143 15.05 -2.08 2.34
CA HIS A 143 15.32 -3.32 1.59
C HIS A 143 16.55 -3.27 0.66
N MET A 144 17.45 -2.32 0.88
CA MET A 144 18.71 -2.20 0.14
C MET A 144 19.89 -2.66 1.02
N PRO A 145 21.04 -3.05 0.43
CA PRO A 145 22.28 -3.20 1.18
C PRO A 145 22.60 -1.91 1.96
N ASP A 146 23.23 -2.06 3.13
CA ASP A 146 23.60 -0.95 4.02
C ASP A 146 22.41 -0.10 4.54
N GLU A 147 21.21 -0.68 4.61
CA GLU A 147 20.07 -0.07 5.31
C GLU A 147 20.43 0.27 6.77
N TYR A 148 20.16 1.50 7.20
CA TYR A 148 20.45 1.96 8.56
C TYR A 148 19.41 2.97 9.07
N ASN A 149 19.47 3.21 10.37
CA ASN A 149 18.74 4.26 11.06
C ASN A 149 19.69 5.06 11.94
N SER A 150 19.47 6.37 12.09
CA SER A 150 20.26 7.15 13.04
C SER A 150 19.73 6.98 14.47
N ILE A 151 20.65 6.80 15.43
CA ILE A 151 20.29 6.73 16.87
C ILE A 151 19.54 8.00 17.30
N ARG A 152 19.93 9.15 16.72
CA ARG A 152 19.27 10.43 16.97
C ARG A 152 17.81 10.42 16.53
N GLU A 153 17.50 9.90 15.34
CA GLU A 153 16.11 9.82 14.87
C GLU A 153 15.30 8.84 15.70
N ILE A 154 15.87 7.67 16.05
CA ILE A 154 15.22 6.73 16.96
C ILE A 154 14.85 7.42 18.28
N SER A 155 15.79 8.14 18.90
CA SER A 155 15.55 8.87 20.14
C SER A 155 14.43 9.92 19.99
N ARG A 156 14.43 10.69 18.89
CA ARG A 156 13.38 11.70 18.65
C ARG A 156 12.02 11.06 18.37
N SER A 157 11.96 9.91 17.70
CA SER A 157 10.72 9.18 17.49
C SER A 157 10.12 8.69 18.82
N ILE A 158 10.95 8.25 19.77
CA ILE A 158 10.49 7.90 21.13
C ILE A 158 9.83 9.12 21.80
N ASP A 159 10.46 10.29 21.76
CA ASP A 159 9.89 11.52 22.32
C ASP A 159 8.52 11.84 21.70
N VAL A 160 8.38 11.66 20.38
CA VAL A 160 7.11 11.87 19.66
C VAL A 160 6.05 10.87 20.13
N TYR A 161 6.38 9.58 20.25
CA TYR A 161 5.42 8.59 20.76
C TYR A 161 4.99 8.88 22.19
N LEU A 162 5.92 9.30 23.07
CA LEU A 162 5.59 9.69 24.45
C LEU A 162 4.65 10.91 24.48
N CYS A 163 4.89 11.89 23.60
CA CYS A 163 3.99 13.03 23.46
C CYS A 163 2.60 12.59 23.02
N ILE A 164 2.49 11.78 21.97
CA ILE A 164 1.21 11.30 21.45
C ILE A 164 0.44 10.55 22.54
N ALA A 165 1.11 9.60 23.21
CA ALA A 165 0.50 8.83 24.29
C ALA A 165 -0.01 9.73 25.42
N SER A 166 0.78 10.74 25.84
CA SER A 166 0.35 11.68 26.89
C SER A 166 -0.84 12.55 26.50
N TYR A 167 -0.96 12.93 25.22
CA TYR A 167 -2.12 13.69 24.74
C TYR A 167 -3.38 12.81 24.67
N LEU A 168 -3.25 11.57 24.19
CA LEU A 168 -4.37 10.65 24.08
C LEU A 168 -4.88 10.19 25.45
N ASP A 169 -3.99 9.96 26.41
CA ASP A 169 -4.35 9.60 27.79
C ASP A 169 -5.17 10.70 28.49
N LYS A 170 -4.88 11.98 28.21
CA LYS A 170 -5.64 13.12 28.74
C LYS A 170 -6.97 13.36 28.03
N ALA A 171 -7.15 12.80 26.85
CA ALA A 171 -8.34 13.00 26.02
C ALA A 171 -9.41 11.92 26.24
N GLY A 172 -9.06 10.81 26.87
CA GLY A 172 -9.97 9.74 27.32
C GLY A 172 -10.40 9.92 28.77
#